data_AF-G5QD01-F1
#
_entry.id   AF-G5QD01-F1
#
_cell.length_a   1.000
_cell.length_b   1.000
_cell.length_c   1.000
_cell.angle_alpha   90.00
_cell.angle_beta   90.00
_cell.angle_gamma   90.00
#
_symmetry.space_group_name_H-M   'P 1'
#
loop_
_entity.id
_entity.type
_entity.pdbx_description
1 polymer ?
#
loop_
_entity_poly.entity_id
_entity_poly.type
_entity_poly.pdbx_seq_one_letter_code
_entity_poly.pdbx_strand_id
1 'polypeptide(L)'
;MFANINVDCCKTPGCKNLGVLNSPDYVRQGKDVLCRECGFLFPVISAGALNLFRHTVNRGWKGLVKQCPACGSTSLKKYGFSTQGEHRMACSQCRKTFIVPEKAKSDCRQDELATLIEEGTSLAGIRSQLKLDSTGLNRALFKLSRNANLAERCQQFPAFDIALSTRAFRVNYNGGDSSLYVLVTAEEQSGRVVAISSNYSAQPLDKA
;
A
#
# COMPACT_ATOMS: atom_id res chain seq x y z
N MET A 1 5.13 1.38 18.78
CA MET A 1 5.68 2.73 18.77
C MET A 1 6.44 2.67 17.49
N PHE A 2 5.80 3.14 16.42
CA PHE A 2 6.60 3.59 15.29
C PHE A 2 7.70 4.45 15.89
N ALA A 3 8.95 4.06 15.68
CA ALA A 3 10.06 4.73 16.34
C ALA A 3 9.92 6.23 16.07
N ASN A 4 9.90 7.04 17.12
CA ASN A 4 9.82 8.50 17.02
C ASN A 4 11.16 9.05 16.52
N ILE A 5 11.66 8.48 15.43
CA ILE A 5 12.97 8.76 14.86
C ILE A 5 12.69 9.41 13.52
N ASN A 6 13.25 10.59 13.34
CA ASN A 6 13.28 11.24 12.06
C ASN A 6 14.08 10.37 11.08
N VAL A 7 13.58 10.18 9.87
CA VAL A 7 14.30 9.42 8.86
C VAL A 7 15.18 10.39 8.07
N ASP A 8 16.47 10.27 8.31
CA ASP A 8 17.54 11.08 7.75
C ASP A 8 18.54 10.21 6.97
N CYS A 9 18.07 9.36 6.04
CA CYS A 9 18.96 8.49 5.27
C CYS A 9 19.24 8.99 3.84
N CYS A 10 20.47 8.74 3.38
CA CYS A 10 20.86 8.88 1.99
C CYS A 10 20.04 7.94 1.10
N LYS A 11 19.65 8.43 -0.09
CA LYS A 11 18.87 7.69 -1.09
C LYS A 11 19.62 7.45 -2.40
N THR A 12 20.90 7.82 -2.47
CA THR A 12 21.73 7.64 -3.66
C THR A 12 22.11 6.17 -3.81
N PRO A 13 21.69 5.49 -4.90
CA PRO A 13 22.15 4.13 -5.20
C PRO A 13 23.68 4.06 -5.25
N GLY A 14 24.26 2.97 -4.72
CA GLY A 14 25.72 2.77 -4.68
C GLY A 14 26.47 3.55 -3.60
N CYS A 15 25.83 4.47 -2.87
CA CYS A 15 26.46 5.15 -1.74
C CYS A 15 26.55 4.22 -0.52
N LYS A 16 27.69 4.22 0.20
CA LYS A 16 27.86 3.45 1.44
C LYS A 16 26.83 3.80 2.54
N ASN A 17 26.29 5.02 2.48
CA ASN A 17 25.29 5.52 3.42
C ASN A 17 23.85 5.28 2.95
N LEU A 18 23.61 4.61 1.82
CA LEU A 18 22.26 4.33 1.33
C LEU A 18 21.42 3.62 2.42
N GLY A 19 20.32 4.25 2.82
CA GLY A 19 19.41 3.69 3.83
C GLY A 19 19.93 3.70 5.27
N VAL A 20 21.15 4.17 5.54
CA VAL A 20 21.72 4.27 6.90
C VAL A 20 21.09 5.47 7.61
N LEU A 21 20.51 5.27 8.79
CA LEU A 21 19.95 6.34 9.63
C LEU A 21 21.03 6.93 10.54
N ASN A 22 20.96 8.23 10.81
CA ASN A 22 21.87 8.95 11.71
C ASN A 22 23.36 8.66 11.44
N SER A 23 23.77 8.53 10.17
CA SER A 23 25.18 8.30 9.81
C SER A 23 26.04 9.45 10.32
N PRO A 24 27.25 9.19 10.85
CA PRO A 24 28.19 10.26 11.22
C PRO A 24 28.59 11.12 10.02
N ASP A 25 28.44 10.63 8.79
CA ASP A 25 28.75 11.36 7.57
C ASP A 25 27.69 12.41 7.21
N TYR A 26 26.58 12.46 7.93
CA TYR A 26 25.48 13.39 7.69
C TYR A 26 25.67 14.73 8.39
N VAL A 27 25.55 15.81 7.62
CA VAL A 27 25.69 17.18 8.11
C VAL A 27 24.42 17.96 7.81
N ARG A 28 23.82 18.58 8.83
CA ARG A 28 22.64 19.44 8.62
C ARG A 28 23.01 20.69 7.83
N GLN A 29 22.22 20.99 6.82
CA GLN A 29 22.28 22.23 6.04
C GLN A 29 20.88 22.84 5.98
N GLY A 30 20.60 23.76 6.91
CA GLY A 30 19.28 24.33 7.07
C GLY A 30 18.23 23.28 7.42
N LYS A 31 17.24 23.09 6.53
CA LYS A 31 16.16 22.10 6.68
C LYS A 31 16.50 20.71 6.13
N ASP A 32 17.60 20.61 5.40
CA ASP A 32 18.04 19.39 4.72
C ASP A 32 19.31 18.82 5.37
N VAL A 33 19.71 17.63 4.94
CA VAL A 33 20.89 16.91 5.40
C VAL A 33 21.75 16.55 4.20
N LEU A 34 23.04 16.90 4.27
CA LEU A 34 24.05 16.57 3.28
C LEU A 34 24.72 15.24 3.66
N CYS A 35 24.73 14.27 2.74
CA CYS A 35 25.61 13.11 2.82
C CYS A 35 27.02 13.50 2.35
N ARG A 36 28.03 13.52 3.24
CA ARG A 36 29.41 13.85 2.85
C ARG A 36 30.05 12.86 1.87
N GLU A 37 29.54 11.64 1.81
CA GLU A 37 30.10 10.58 0.97
C GLU A 37 29.73 10.69 -0.51
N CYS A 38 28.50 11.09 -0.80
CA CYS A 38 28.02 11.23 -2.19
C CYS A 38 27.64 12.66 -2.57
N GLY A 39 27.70 13.61 -1.63
CA GLY A 39 27.28 15.00 -1.83
C GLY A 39 25.77 15.19 -1.98
N PHE A 40 24.96 14.14 -1.83
CA PHE A 40 23.51 14.24 -1.98
C PHE A 40 22.89 14.99 -0.79
N LEU A 41 22.11 16.01 -1.11
CA LEU A 41 21.33 16.79 -0.15
C LEU A 41 19.89 16.26 -0.12
N PHE A 42 19.39 15.88 1.05
CA PHE A 42 18.07 15.28 1.20
C PHE A 42 17.29 15.85 2.38
N PRO A 43 15.94 15.93 2.27
CA PRO A 43 15.11 16.40 3.37
C PRO A 43 14.99 15.33 4.46
N VAL A 44 14.84 15.79 5.70
CA VAL A 44 14.50 14.92 6.84
C VAL A 44 13.02 14.60 6.80
N ILE A 45 12.67 13.31 6.76
CA ILE A 45 11.28 12.89 6.94
C ILE A 45 11.01 12.86 8.45
N SER A 46 10.15 13.77 8.91
CA SER A 46 9.85 13.83 10.34
C SER A 46 9.15 12.56 10.82
N ALA A 47 9.39 12.19 12.08
CA ALA A 47 8.69 11.08 12.71
C ALA A 47 7.16 11.22 12.62
N GLY A 48 6.65 12.46 12.76
CA GLY A 48 5.22 12.76 12.63
C GLY A 48 4.67 12.47 11.24
N ALA A 49 5.33 12.97 10.18
CA ALA A 49 4.92 12.73 8.80
C ALA A 49 5.00 11.24 8.43
N LEU A 50 6.07 10.56 8.84
CA LEU A 50 6.23 9.13 8.65
C LEU A 50 5.13 8.33 9.37
N ASN A 51 4.81 8.71 10.61
CA ASN A 51 3.76 8.05 11.38
C ASN A 51 2.38 8.26 10.77
N LEU A 52 2.09 9.46 10.27
CA LEU A 52 0.85 9.75 9.56
C LEU A 52 0.73 8.88 8.31
N PHE A 53 1.77 8.85 7.48
CA PHE A 53 1.84 8.00 6.29
C PHE A 53 1.62 6.52 6.63
N ARG A 54 2.39 5.99 7.59
CA ARG A 54 2.28 4.59 8.02
C ARG A 54 0.91 4.27 8.59
N HIS A 55 0.30 5.18 9.34
CA HIS A 55 -1.04 4.98 9.88
C HIS A 55 -2.09 4.92 8.75
N THR A 56 -1.98 5.76 7.73
CA THR A 56 -2.86 5.72 6.55
C THR A 56 -2.68 4.41 5.77
N VAL A 57 -1.45 4.02 5.48
CA VAL A 57 -1.14 2.78 4.73
C VAL A 57 -1.53 1.54 5.53
N ASN A 58 -1.13 1.44 6.80
CA ASN A 58 -1.39 0.25 7.63
C ASN A 58 -2.88 0.01 7.90
N ARG A 59 -3.73 1.04 7.80
CA ARG A 59 -5.19 0.87 7.85
C ARG A 59 -5.72 0.13 6.62
N GLY A 60 -5.26 0.49 5.42
CA GLY A 60 -5.61 -0.23 4.19
C GLY A 60 -5.10 -1.67 4.20
N TRP A 61 -3.92 -1.89 4.79
CA TRP A 61 -3.28 -3.20 4.93
C TRP A 61 -3.58 -3.90 6.26
N LYS A 62 -4.68 -3.55 6.93
CA LYS A 62 -5.02 -4.04 8.27
C LYS A 62 -5.07 -5.57 8.32
N GLY A 63 -4.23 -6.15 9.19
CA GLY A 63 -4.14 -7.59 9.37
C GLY A 63 -3.32 -8.31 8.30
N LEU A 64 -3.00 -7.63 7.19
CA LEU A 64 -2.10 -8.17 6.20
C LEU A 64 -0.68 -8.07 6.74
N VAL A 65 -0.15 -6.89 7.01
CA VAL A 65 1.23 -6.76 7.54
C VAL A 65 1.34 -7.29 8.98
N LYS A 66 2.47 -7.95 9.33
CA LYS A 66 2.79 -8.42 10.70
C LYS A 66 3.17 -7.25 11.64
N GLN A 67 2.36 -6.20 11.67
CA GLN A 67 2.52 -5.00 12.50
C GLN A 67 1.16 -4.53 13.00
N CYS A 68 1.14 -3.79 14.11
CA CYS A 68 -0.10 -3.19 14.60
C CYS A 68 -0.63 -2.16 13.59
N PRO A 69 -1.88 -2.29 13.10
CA PRO A 69 -2.45 -1.35 12.12
C PRO A 69 -2.68 0.05 12.67
N ALA A 70 -2.66 0.21 14.00
CA ALA A 70 -2.89 1.50 14.66
C ALA A 70 -1.60 2.22 15.08
N CYS A 71 -0.60 1.51 15.60
CA CYS A 71 0.62 2.12 16.13
C CYS A 71 1.92 1.52 15.58
N GLY A 72 1.83 0.61 14.60
CA GLY A 72 2.97 0.05 13.89
C GLY A 72 3.88 -0.89 14.65
N SER A 73 3.60 -1.10 15.93
CA SER A 73 4.42 -1.98 16.76
C SER A 73 4.39 -3.40 16.20
N THR A 74 5.57 -4.01 16.14
CA THR A 74 5.78 -5.44 15.88
C THR A 74 5.59 -6.30 17.14
N SER A 75 5.45 -5.67 18.32
CA SER A 75 5.17 -6.34 19.58
C SER A 75 3.71 -6.79 19.62
N LEU A 76 3.44 -7.94 19.02
CA LEU A 76 2.13 -8.54 18.86
C LEU A 76 2.04 -9.84 19.66
N LYS A 77 0.93 -10.05 20.35
CA LYS A 77 0.62 -11.31 21.05
C LYS A 77 -0.65 -11.93 20.50
N LYS A 78 -0.72 -13.26 20.49
CA LYS A 78 -1.96 -13.99 20.14
C LYS A 78 -3.04 -13.64 21.17
N TYR A 79 -4.27 -13.42 20.70
CA TYR A 79 -5.41 -12.99 21.50
C TYR A 79 -6.69 -13.72 21.04
N GLY A 80 -6.65 -15.06 21.12
CA GLY A 80 -7.75 -15.94 20.76
C GLY A 80 -8.12 -15.89 19.28
N PHE A 81 -9.38 -16.21 19.00
CA PHE A 81 -9.95 -16.34 17.67
C PHE A 81 -11.16 -15.43 17.49
N SER A 82 -11.47 -15.07 16.25
CA SER A 82 -12.74 -14.46 15.88
C SER A 82 -13.87 -15.50 15.87
N THR A 83 -15.10 -15.03 15.77
CA THR A 83 -16.28 -15.90 15.57
C THR A 83 -16.19 -16.75 14.29
N GLN A 84 -15.37 -16.35 13.33
CA GLN A 84 -15.10 -17.07 12.08
C GLN A 84 -13.83 -17.94 12.15
N GLY A 85 -13.30 -18.18 13.35
CA GLY A 85 -12.11 -19.01 13.58
C GLY A 85 -10.79 -18.36 13.16
N GLU A 86 -10.77 -17.07 12.84
CA GLU A 86 -9.54 -16.38 12.40
C GLU A 86 -8.70 -15.91 13.60
N HIS A 87 -7.38 -16.04 13.50
CA HIS A 87 -6.46 -15.61 14.55
C HIS A 87 -6.56 -14.11 14.82
N ARG A 88 -6.78 -13.77 16.09
CA ARG A 88 -6.78 -12.39 16.57
C ARG A 88 -5.46 -12.11 17.27
N MET A 89 -4.87 -10.97 16.97
CA MET A 89 -3.66 -10.46 17.60
C MET A 89 -4.00 -9.24 18.44
N ALA A 90 -3.33 -9.07 19.58
CA ALA A 90 -3.34 -7.85 20.38
C ALA A 90 -1.97 -7.19 20.31
N CYS A 91 -1.95 -5.87 20.13
CA CYS A 91 -0.72 -5.10 20.24
C CYS A 91 -0.37 -4.88 21.72
N SER A 92 0.83 -5.29 22.14
CA SER A 92 1.28 -5.10 23.53
C SER A 92 1.44 -3.62 23.89
N GLN A 93 1.59 -2.73 22.92
CA GLN A 93 1.83 -1.31 23.16
C GLN A 93 0.55 -0.48 23.21
N CYS A 94 -0.34 -0.61 22.22
CA CYS A 94 -1.59 0.18 22.19
C CYS A 94 -2.83 -0.62 22.61
N ARG A 95 -2.67 -1.91 22.96
CA ARG A 95 -3.74 -2.84 23.37
C ARG A 95 -4.83 -3.11 22.33
N LYS A 96 -4.81 -2.45 21.17
CA LYS A 96 -5.76 -2.71 20.07
C LYS A 96 -5.61 -4.13 19.54
N THR A 97 -6.77 -4.72 19.24
CA THR A 97 -6.87 -6.06 18.66
C THR A 97 -7.22 -5.98 17.17
N PHE A 98 -6.75 -6.94 16.40
CA PHE A 98 -7.04 -7.06 14.98
C PHE A 98 -6.90 -8.52 14.53
N ILE A 99 -7.55 -8.85 13.42
CA ILE A 99 -7.47 -10.18 12.83
C ILE A 99 -6.29 -10.23 11.86
N VAL A 100 -5.51 -11.30 11.91
CA VAL A 100 -4.46 -11.59 10.93
C VAL A 100 -4.92 -12.80 10.10
N PRO A 101 -5.39 -12.61 8.86
CA PRO A 101 -5.72 -13.72 7.99
C PRO A 101 -4.46 -14.54 7.66
N GLU A 102 -4.58 -15.86 7.81
CA GLU A 102 -3.51 -16.81 7.50
C GLU A 102 -3.51 -17.21 6.03
N LYS A 103 -4.69 -17.41 5.45
CA LYS A 103 -4.87 -17.83 4.06
C LYS A 103 -5.97 -17.02 3.39
N ALA A 104 -5.80 -16.79 2.09
CA ALA A 104 -6.87 -16.25 1.25
C ALA A 104 -8.01 -17.26 1.23
N LYS A 105 -9.22 -16.79 1.52
CA LYS A 105 -10.44 -17.59 1.36
C LYS A 105 -10.98 -17.25 -0.01
N SER A 106 -10.68 -18.09 -1.00
CA SER A 106 -11.39 -18.04 -2.28
C SER A 106 -12.60 -18.95 -2.23
N ASP A 107 -13.66 -18.52 -2.91
CA ASP A 107 -14.83 -19.34 -3.22
C ASP A 107 -15.00 -19.32 -4.74
N CYS A 108 -15.80 -20.23 -5.29
CA CYS A 108 -15.98 -20.35 -6.73
C CYS A 108 -16.38 -19.03 -7.42
N ARG A 109 -17.11 -18.16 -6.72
CA ARG A 109 -17.53 -16.86 -7.24
C ARG A 109 -16.40 -15.85 -7.27
N GLN A 110 -15.43 -15.94 -6.35
CA GLN A 110 -14.22 -15.12 -6.38
C GLN A 110 -13.28 -15.55 -7.51
N ASP A 111 -13.16 -16.85 -7.75
CA ASP A 111 -12.37 -17.38 -8.87
C ASP A 111 -12.99 -16.95 -10.20
N GLU A 112 -14.31 -17.10 -10.36
CA GLU A 112 -15.04 -16.66 -11.55
C GLU A 112 -14.91 -15.13 -11.76
N LEU A 113 -15.02 -14.32 -10.70
CA LEU A 113 -14.78 -12.88 -10.79
C LEU A 113 -13.35 -12.55 -11.27
N ALA A 114 -12.35 -13.27 -10.78
CA ALA A 114 -10.96 -13.07 -11.21
C ALA A 114 -10.79 -13.38 -12.70
N THR A 115 -11.32 -14.51 -13.16
CA THR A 115 -11.29 -14.90 -14.58
C THR A 115 -11.97 -13.86 -15.47
N LEU A 116 -13.15 -13.37 -15.09
CA LEU A 116 -13.85 -12.34 -15.89
C LEU A 116 -13.08 -11.02 -15.98
N ILE A 117 -12.34 -10.66 -14.94
CA ILE A 117 -11.46 -9.47 -14.95
C ILE A 117 -10.27 -9.70 -15.89
N GLU A 118 -9.64 -10.88 -15.82
CA GLU A 118 -8.52 -11.26 -16.70
C GLU A 118 -8.92 -11.28 -18.17
N GLU A 119 -10.14 -11.72 -18.48
CA GLU A 119 -10.72 -11.70 -19.83
C GLU A 119 -11.12 -10.28 -20.30
N GLY A 120 -11.01 -9.26 -19.44
CA GLY A 120 -11.38 -7.89 -19.78
C GLY A 120 -12.89 -7.64 -19.85
N THR A 121 -13.69 -8.46 -19.15
CA THR A 121 -15.15 -8.31 -19.13
C THR A 121 -15.56 -6.96 -18.54
N SER A 122 -16.48 -6.26 -19.21
CA SER A 122 -16.99 -4.98 -18.71
C SER A 122 -17.68 -5.14 -17.34
N LEU A 123 -17.72 -4.07 -16.54
CA LEU A 123 -18.42 -4.08 -15.24
C LEU A 123 -19.89 -4.47 -15.36
N ALA A 124 -20.57 -4.06 -16.44
CA ALA A 124 -21.94 -4.46 -16.72
C ALA A 124 -22.05 -5.96 -17.05
N GLY A 125 -21.10 -6.50 -17.81
CA GLY A 125 -20.99 -7.93 -18.09
C GLY A 125 -20.78 -8.76 -16.83
N ILE A 126 -19.82 -8.36 -15.97
CA ILE A 126 -19.55 -9.02 -14.68
C ILE A 126 -20.81 -9.04 -13.81
N ARG A 127 -21.52 -7.91 -13.70
CA ARG A 127 -22.77 -7.82 -12.93
C ARG A 127 -23.84 -8.78 -13.45
N SER A 128 -23.99 -8.86 -14.77
CA SER A 128 -24.97 -9.73 -15.41
C SER A 128 -24.64 -11.20 -15.18
N GLN A 129 -23.38 -11.61 -15.41
CA GLN A 129 -22.96 -13.01 -15.30
C GLN A 129 -22.99 -13.51 -13.86
N LEU A 130 -22.42 -12.73 -12.92
CA LEU A 130 -22.40 -13.08 -11.50
C LEU A 130 -23.72 -12.80 -10.77
N LYS A 131 -24.71 -12.24 -11.48
CA LYS A 131 -26.03 -11.83 -10.94
C LYS A 131 -25.88 -10.90 -9.72
N LEU A 132 -25.02 -9.89 -9.84
CA LEU A 132 -24.72 -8.92 -8.78
C LEU A 132 -25.30 -7.54 -9.09
N ASP A 133 -25.84 -6.88 -8.06
CA ASP A 133 -26.10 -5.44 -8.08
C ASP A 133 -24.78 -4.66 -7.90
N SER A 134 -24.83 -3.33 -8.01
CA SER A 134 -23.64 -2.47 -7.84
C SER A 134 -23.01 -2.64 -6.46
N THR A 135 -23.81 -2.84 -5.41
CA THR A 135 -23.32 -3.03 -4.05
C THR A 135 -22.64 -4.38 -3.90
N GLY A 136 -23.25 -5.44 -4.43
CA GLY A 136 -22.72 -6.80 -4.44
C GLY A 136 -21.39 -6.88 -5.20
N LEU A 137 -21.31 -6.26 -6.39
CA LEU A 137 -20.06 -6.21 -7.15
C LEU A 137 -18.97 -5.48 -6.36
N ASN A 138 -19.26 -4.31 -5.80
CA ASN A 138 -18.27 -3.58 -4.98
C ASN A 138 -17.74 -4.45 -3.82
N ARG A 139 -18.62 -5.15 -3.10
CA ARG A 139 -18.21 -6.07 -2.02
C ARG A 139 -17.34 -7.21 -2.53
N ALA A 140 -17.70 -7.79 -3.68
CA ALA A 140 -16.92 -8.87 -4.30
C ALA A 140 -15.53 -8.40 -4.74
N LEU A 141 -15.42 -7.21 -5.34
CA LEU A 141 -14.16 -6.57 -5.70
C LEU A 141 -13.30 -6.25 -4.48
N PHE A 142 -13.89 -5.73 -3.40
CA PHE A 142 -13.16 -5.51 -2.14
C PHE A 142 -12.62 -6.82 -1.54
N LYS A 143 -13.40 -7.90 -1.61
CA LYS A 143 -12.96 -9.23 -1.14
C LYS A 143 -11.80 -9.75 -2.00
N LEU A 144 -11.93 -9.66 -3.33
CA LEU A 144 -10.89 -10.09 -4.27
C LEU A 144 -9.60 -9.29 -4.10
N SER A 145 -9.70 -7.96 -4.01
CA SER A 145 -8.57 -7.06 -3.72
C SER A 145 -7.88 -7.43 -2.42
N ARG A 146 -8.63 -7.77 -1.36
CA ARG A 146 -8.05 -8.19 -0.08
C ARG A 146 -7.32 -9.53 -0.20
N ASN A 147 -7.84 -10.48 -0.98
CA ASN A 147 -7.20 -11.76 -1.25
C ASN A 147 -5.90 -11.58 -2.06
N ALA A 148 -5.93 -10.75 -3.10
CA ALA A 148 -4.74 -10.37 -3.88
C ALA A 148 -3.66 -9.75 -2.98
N ASN A 149 -4.02 -8.76 -2.16
CA ASN A 149 -3.09 -8.13 -1.20
C ASN A 149 -2.52 -9.14 -0.17
N LEU A 150 -3.31 -10.14 0.23
CA LEU A 150 -2.84 -11.18 1.14
C LEU A 150 -1.81 -12.12 0.49
N ALA A 151 -2.00 -12.46 -0.78
CA ALA A 151 -1.02 -13.20 -1.57
C ALA A 151 0.26 -12.38 -1.77
N GLU A 152 0.11 -11.11 -2.14
CA GLU A 152 1.22 -10.18 -2.41
C GLU A 152 2.04 -9.82 -1.17
N ARG A 153 1.46 -9.88 0.03
CA ARG A 153 2.15 -9.55 1.29
C ARG A 153 3.48 -10.28 1.44
N CYS A 154 3.53 -11.54 1.02
CA CYS A 154 4.68 -12.41 1.20
C CYS A 154 5.70 -12.30 0.05
N GLN A 155 5.39 -11.49 -0.97
CA GLN A 155 6.22 -11.38 -2.15
C GLN A 155 7.44 -10.50 -1.87
N GLN A 156 8.62 -11.05 -2.16
CA GLN A 156 9.89 -10.35 -2.10
C GLN A 156 10.24 -9.85 -3.51
N PHE A 157 10.74 -8.61 -3.59
CA PHE A 157 11.33 -8.13 -4.84
C PHE A 157 12.71 -8.78 -4.99
N PRO A 158 12.99 -9.51 -6.08
CA PRO A 158 14.21 -10.31 -6.21
C PRO A 158 15.45 -9.44 -6.43
N ALA A 159 15.30 -8.20 -6.91
CA ALA A 159 16.38 -7.24 -7.11
C ALA A 159 15.88 -5.80 -6.91
N PHE A 160 16.80 -4.87 -6.63
CA PHE A 160 16.49 -3.44 -6.59
C PHE A 160 16.44 -2.80 -7.98
N ASP A 161 17.08 -3.43 -8.97
CA ASP A 161 17.04 -3.03 -10.37
C ASP A 161 15.87 -3.73 -11.06
N ILE A 162 14.68 -3.14 -10.92
CA ILE A 162 13.46 -3.62 -11.57
C ILE A 162 13.14 -2.77 -12.80
N ALA A 163 12.66 -3.41 -13.87
CA ALA A 163 12.13 -2.71 -15.04
C ALA A 163 10.67 -2.34 -14.78
N LEU A 164 10.30 -1.09 -15.06
CA LEU A 164 8.97 -0.56 -14.80
C LEU A 164 8.36 -0.01 -16.08
N SER A 165 7.16 -0.46 -16.41
CA SER A 165 6.34 0.05 -17.50
C SER A 165 5.18 0.86 -16.93
N THR A 166 4.94 2.06 -17.46
CA THR A 166 3.85 2.94 -17.03
C THR A 166 2.87 3.20 -18.16
N ARG A 167 1.58 3.04 -17.90
CA ARG A 167 0.51 3.34 -18.85
C ARG A 167 -0.49 4.32 -18.26
N ALA A 168 -0.95 5.24 -19.10
CA ALA A 168 -1.98 6.21 -18.76
C ALA A 168 -3.36 5.72 -19.19
N PHE A 169 -4.35 5.91 -18.32
CA PHE A 169 -5.75 5.63 -18.54
C PHE A 169 -6.56 6.90 -18.27
N ARG A 170 -7.65 7.07 -19.02
CA ARG A 170 -8.65 8.10 -18.77
C ARG A 170 -9.89 7.42 -18.22
N VAL A 171 -10.35 7.86 -17.05
CA VAL A 171 -11.53 7.30 -16.37
C VAL A 171 -12.51 8.44 -16.09
N ASN A 172 -13.80 8.23 -16.38
CA ASN A 172 -14.82 9.24 -16.09
C ASN A 172 -14.97 9.41 -14.57
N TYR A 173 -14.98 10.66 -14.11
CA TYR A 173 -15.11 10.97 -12.69
C TYR A 173 -16.57 11.23 -12.32
N ASN A 174 -17.09 10.47 -11.35
CA ASN A 174 -18.45 10.61 -10.82
C ASN A 174 -19.57 10.64 -11.89
N GLY A 175 -19.34 10.02 -13.06
CA GLY A 175 -20.31 10.00 -14.15
C GLY A 175 -20.54 11.36 -14.84
N GLY A 176 -19.72 12.38 -14.56
CA GLY A 176 -19.74 13.66 -15.27
C GLY A 176 -18.72 13.74 -16.41
N ASP A 177 -18.63 14.91 -17.03
CA ASP A 177 -17.71 15.18 -18.16
C ASP A 177 -16.24 15.30 -17.75
N SER A 178 -15.99 15.40 -16.45
CA SER A 178 -14.64 15.44 -15.87
C SER A 178 -13.98 14.07 -15.94
N SER A 179 -12.67 14.06 -16.17
CA SER A 179 -11.90 12.83 -16.28
C SER A 179 -10.76 12.78 -15.27
N LEU A 180 -10.62 11.62 -14.64
CA LEU A 180 -9.41 11.24 -13.93
C LEU A 180 -8.40 10.70 -14.94
N TYR A 181 -7.21 11.29 -14.94
CA TYR A 181 -6.05 10.71 -15.57
C TYR A 181 -5.37 9.83 -14.55
N VAL A 182 -5.30 8.54 -14.84
CA VAL A 182 -4.73 7.51 -13.96
C VAL A 182 -3.47 6.99 -14.61
N LEU A 183 -2.34 7.05 -13.90
CA LEU A 183 -1.11 6.38 -14.29
C LEU A 183 -1.01 5.09 -13.50
N VAL A 184 -0.81 3.97 -14.20
CA VAL A 184 -0.55 2.67 -13.61
C VAL A 184 0.86 2.25 -14.01
N THR A 185 1.71 2.04 -13.01
CA THR A 185 3.06 1.52 -13.18
C THR A 185 3.09 0.07 -12.74
N ALA A 186 3.59 -0.81 -13.60
CA ALA A 186 3.79 -2.21 -13.32
C ALA A 186 5.25 -2.61 -13.49
N GLU A 187 5.71 -3.59 -12.71
CA GLU A 187 6.99 -4.25 -12.91
C GLU A 187 6.88 -5.22 -14.10
N GLU A 188 7.81 -5.12 -15.04
CA GLU A 188 7.66 -5.74 -16.36
C GLU A 188 7.69 -7.26 -16.34
N GLN A 189 8.51 -7.89 -15.49
CA GLN A 189 8.65 -9.35 -15.48
C GLN A 189 7.45 -10.04 -14.84
N SER A 190 6.95 -9.50 -13.74
CA SER A 190 5.81 -10.06 -13.00
C SER A 190 4.46 -9.51 -13.45
N GLY A 191 4.43 -8.41 -14.21
CA GLY A 191 3.22 -7.66 -14.55
C GLY A 191 2.55 -7.00 -13.33
N ARG A 192 3.21 -7.01 -12.17
CA ARG A 192 2.63 -6.53 -10.91
C ARG A 192 2.51 -5.02 -10.90
N VAL A 193 1.33 -4.52 -10.59
CA VAL A 193 1.10 -3.10 -10.37
C VAL A 193 1.81 -2.65 -9.09
N VAL A 194 2.81 -1.76 -9.25
CA VAL A 194 3.59 -1.20 -8.13
C VAL A 194 3.12 0.18 -7.71
N ALA A 195 2.47 0.93 -8.62
CA ALA A 195 1.92 2.23 -8.32
C ALA A 195 0.67 2.51 -9.16
N ILE A 196 -0.31 3.14 -8.53
CA ILE A 196 -1.45 3.79 -9.19
C ILE A 196 -1.48 5.21 -8.68
N SER A 197 -1.37 6.19 -9.58
CA SER A 197 -1.53 7.60 -9.27
C SER A 197 -2.62 8.21 -10.13
N SER A 198 -3.23 9.28 -9.66
CA SER A 198 -4.21 10.02 -10.45
C SER A 198 -4.12 11.51 -10.16
N ASN A 199 -4.70 12.32 -11.03
CA ASN A 199 -4.92 13.75 -10.80
C ASN A 199 -6.05 14.05 -9.78
N TYR A 200 -6.54 13.03 -9.06
CA TYR A 200 -7.53 13.25 -8.00
C TYR A 200 -6.92 14.03 -6.84
N SER A 201 -7.50 15.20 -6.55
CA SER A 201 -7.22 15.95 -5.33
C SER A 201 -8.43 15.93 -4.42
N ALA A 202 -8.24 15.47 -3.18
CA ALA A 202 -9.28 15.55 -2.15
C ALA A 202 -9.52 16.99 -1.65
N GLN A 203 -8.63 17.92 -2.03
CA GLN A 203 -8.77 19.35 -1.75
C GLN A 203 -9.08 20.10 -3.04
N PRO A 204 -9.97 21.09 -3.02
CA PRO A 204 -10.16 21.99 -4.16
C PRO A 204 -8.82 22.62 -4.53
N LEU A 205 -8.52 22.69 -5.83
CA LEU A 205 -7.31 23.36 -6.33
C LEU A 205 -7.38 24.88 -6.13
N ASP A 206 -8.57 25.41 -5.83
CA ASP A 206 -8.81 26.85 -5.69
C ASP A 206 -9.06 27.25 -4.22
N LYS A 207 -8.00 27.77 -3.60
CA LYS A 207 -8.09 28.96 -2.73
C LYS A 207 -6.90 29.85 -3.08
N ALA A 208 -7.01 30.54 -4.21
CA ALA A 208 -6.25 31.76 -4.47
C ALA A 208 -6.98 32.94 -3.81
#